data_AF-A0A3D9MF12-F1
#
_entry.id   AF-A0A3D9MF12-F1
#
_cell.length_a   1.000
_cell.length_b   1.000
_cell.length_c   1.000
_cell.angle_alpha   90.00
_cell.angle_beta   90.00
_cell.angle_gamma   90.00
#
_symmetry.space_group_name_H-M   'P 1'
#
loop_
_entity.id
_entity.type
_entity.pdbx_description
1 polymer ?
#
loop_
_entity_poly.entity_id
_entity_poly.type
_entity_poly.pdbx_seq_one_letter_code
_entity_poly.pdbx_strand_id
1 'polypeptide(L)'
;MFARVLRVCLVAYPAIIARYATPYLAFAAPCVRSAERRQSAALWSLRNARVLARGGTAGPVGAARYNIGMTRKTRIQPIETAEPEVDENGYDRPSKSQLKREMHELQELGSALIALPKDALKRMPMPEKLDDAVREARRITDHEGKRRQVQYVGRVMRSLLDEETAALRTALDTYNGVNKAETAKLHWIERTREKLLADDAALTDFIRQHPNADPQQGRTLIRNARKEAQQSKPPRYFRELFQWIKNADGPSAQTDSDADDALDEDDDDDRDA
;
A
#
# COMPACT_ATOMS: atom_id res chain seq x y z
N MET A 1 30.33 11.97 55.85
CA MET A 1 30.04 13.34 55.36
C MET A 1 29.01 13.33 54.22
N PHE A 2 27.91 12.58 54.34
CA PHE A 2 26.95 12.35 53.25
C PHE A 2 25.50 12.28 53.78
N ALA A 3 25.14 13.16 54.72
CA ALA A 3 23.83 13.13 55.39
C ALA A 3 23.23 14.53 55.61
N ARG A 4 23.36 15.45 54.64
CA ARG A 4 22.90 16.85 54.84
C ARG A 4 22.48 17.65 53.60
N VAL A 5 22.02 17.00 52.52
CA VAL A 5 21.42 17.70 51.36
C VAL A 5 19.94 17.31 51.13
N LEU A 6 19.38 16.45 51.99
CA LEU A 6 17.93 16.18 52.06
C LEU A 6 17.23 17.19 52.98
N ARG A 7 17.21 18.47 52.57
CA ARG A 7 16.29 19.48 53.13
C ARG A 7 16.47 20.76 52.32
N VAL A 8 15.62 20.96 51.31
CA VAL A 8 15.08 22.25 50.83
C VAL A 8 14.32 21.97 49.53
N CYS A 9 13.06 22.43 49.47
CA CYS A 9 12.17 22.49 48.32
C CYS A 9 11.38 21.23 47.90
N LEU A 10 10.81 20.55 48.90
CA LEU A 10 9.52 19.87 48.76
C LEU A 10 8.42 20.76 49.37
N VAL A 11 8.24 21.97 48.85
CA VAL A 11 7.05 22.84 49.09
C VAL A 11 6.96 23.82 47.91
N ALA A 12 6.16 23.51 46.89
CA ALA A 12 5.52 24.47 45.99
C ALA A 12 4.71 23.74 44.90
N TYR A 13 3.38 23.86 44.98
CA TYR A 13 2.39 23.62 43.91
C TYR A 13 1.94 22.18 43.59
N PRO A 14 1.00 21.63 44.40
CA PRO A 14 0.16 20.48 44.03
C PRO A 14 -0.98 20.86 43.04
N ALA A 15 -0.74 21.73 42.07
CA ALA A 15 -1.80 22.32 41.22
C ALA A 15 -1.43 22.46 39.74
N ILE A 16 -0.98 21.38 39.09
CA ILE A 16 -0.97 21.27 37.61
C ILE A 16 -1.51 19.87 37.21
N ILE A 17 -2.59 19.44 37.85
CA ILE A 17 -3.44 18.33 37.38
C ILE A 17 -4.87 18.88 37.30
N ALA A 18 -5.06 19.93 36.50
CA ALA A 18 -6.37 20.47 36.10
C ALA A 18 -6.19 21.60 35.06
N ARG A 19 -5.47 21.37 33.94
CA ARG A 19 -5.45 22.36 32.85
C ARG A 19 -5.15 21.84 31.43
N TYR A 20 -5.21 20.53 31.18
CA TYR A 20 -5.13 20.00 29.80
C TYR A 20 -6.33 19.11 29.45
N ALA A 21 -7.50 19.45 30.01
CA ALA A 21 -8.76 19.17 29.34
C ALA A 21 -8.86 20.12 28.13
N THR A 22 -8.58 19.57 26.94
CA THR A 22 -9.11 19.91 25.60
C THR A 22 -9.74 21.29 25.40
N PRO A 23 -9.39 22.03 24.31
CA PRO A 23 -9.52 21.48 22.95
C PRO A 23 -8.45 21.98 21.94
N TYR A 24 -7.74 21.05 21.31
CA TYR A 24 -7.06 21.28 20.02
C TYR A 24 -7.40 20.13 19.07
N LEU A 25 -8.63 20.15 18.54
CA LEU A 25 -8.99 19.50 17.29
C LEU A 25 -9.38 20.60 16.31
N ALA A 26 -8.38 21.17 15.67
CA ALA A 26 -8.56 22.09 14.56
C ALA A 26 -7.38 21.94 13.60
N PHE A 27 -7.30 20.79 12.92
CA PHE A 27 -6.67 20.64 11.60
C PHE A 27 -7.10 19.29 11.01
N ALA A 28 -8.36 19.23 10.57
CA ALA A 28 -8.83 18.23 9.63
C ALA A 28 -9.81 18.95 8.71
N ALA A 29 -9.34 19.37 7.54
CA ALA A 29 -10.18 19.75 6.42
C ALA A 29 -10.70 18.45 5.78
N PRO A 30 -12.02 18.19 5.77
CA PRO A 30 -12.60 17.18 4.92
C PRO A 30 -12.83 17.77 3.52
N CYS A 31 -12.27 17.10 2.52
CA CYS A 31 -12.67 17.23 1.13
C CYS A 31 -14.14 16.76 0.99
N VAL A 32 -15.10 17.68 1.09
CA VAL A 32 -16.52 17.41 0.82
C VAL A 32 -16.78 17.61 -0.67
N ARG A 33 -16.60 16.55 -1.44
CA ARG A 33 -17.19 16.38 -2.77
C ARG A 33 -17.85 15.01 -2.84
N SER A 34 -19.15 14.96 -2.52
CA SER A 34 -20.13 13.93 -2.95
C SER A 34 -21.33 13.77 -1.98
N ALA A 35 -21.91 14.88 -1.48
CA ALA A 35 -23.16 14.84 -0.72
C ALA A 35 -24.30 15.57 -1.46
N GLU A 36 -24.42 15.40 -2.78
CA GLU A 36 -25.58 15.81 -3.57
C GLU A 36 -26.10 14.60 -4.34
N ARG A 37 -26.61 13.61 -3.61
CA ARG A 37 -27.44 12.54 -4.17
C ARG A 37 -28.39 11.94 -3.11
N ARG A 38 -28.98 12.81 -2.27
CA ARG A 38 -30.02 12.43 -1.30
C ARG A 38 -31.18 13.43 -1.19
N GLN A 39 -31.37 14.28 -2.20
CA GLN A 39 -32.53 15.16 -2.31
C GLN A 39 -33.15 15.06 -3.71
N SER A 40 -33.64 13.86 -4.07
CA SER A 40 -34.43 13.66 -5.30
C SER A 40 -35.47 12.56 -5.13
N ALA A 41 -36.13 12.52 -3.97
CA ALA A 41 -37.26 11.61 -3.72
C ALA A 41 -38.52 12.31 -3.18
N ALA A 42 -38.45 13.59 -2.80
CA ALA A 42 -39.56 14.32 -2.17
C ALA A 42 -40.31 15.30 -3.10
N LEU A 43 -39.91 15.43 -4.38
CA LEU A 43 -40.51 16.41 -5.32
C LEU A 43 -41.19 15.78 -6.56
N TRP A 44 -41.35 14.46 -6.60
CA TRP A 44 -42.19 13.77 -7.60
C TRP A 44 -43.52 13.25 -7.02
N SER A 45 -43.94 13.74 -5.85
CA SER A 45 -45.20 13.33 -5.19
C SER A 45 -46.29 14.41 -5.19
N LEU A 46 -46.08 15.56 -5.84
CA LEU A 46 -47.04 16.68 -5.83
C LEU A 46 -47.36 17.19 -7.24
N ARG A 47 -47.58 16.28 -8.19
CA ARG A 47 -48.14 16.64 -9.49
C ARG A 47 -49.12 15.59 -9.99
N ASN A 48 -50.31 15.58 -9.37
CA ASN A 48 -51.62 15.40 -10.01
C ASN A 48 -52.69 15.16 -8.92
N ALA A 49 -52.95 16.19 -8.12
CA ALA A 49 -54.04 16.21 -7.15
C ALA A 49 -55.13 17.18 -7.63
N ARG A 50 -55.76 16.94 -8.79
CA ARG A 50 -57.06 17.55 -9.14
C ARG A 50 -57.72 16.98 -10.39
N VAL A 51 -58.32 15.80 -10.33
CA VAL A 51 -59.38 15.42 -11.28
C VAL A 51 -60.44 14.57 -10.56
N LEU A 52 -61.63 15.16 -10.43
CA LEU A 52 -62.96 14.55 -10.30
C LEU A 52 -63.30 13.74 -9.03
N ALA A 53 -63.88 14.46 -8.07
CA ALA A 53 -64.95 13.93 -7.25
C ALA A 53 -66.21 13.73 -8.12
N ARG A 54 -66.70 12.49 -8.22
CA ARG A 54 -68.12 12.12 -8.38
C ARG A 54 -68.29 10.70 -7.84
N GLY A 55 -69.32 10.52 -7.02
CA GLY A 55 -69.50 9.37 -6.14
C GLY A 55 -69.91 8.07 -6.85
N GLY A 56 -69.98 6.99 -6.07
CA GLY A 56 -70.46 5.69 -6.55
C GLY A 56 -69.99 4.53 -5.69
N THR A 57 -70.77 4.25 -4.65
CA THR A 57 -71.05 2.94 -4.02
C THR A 57 -69.97 1.85 -3.94
N ALA A 58 -69.75 1.45 -2.69
CA ALA A 58 -69.11 0.24 -2.20
C ALA A 58 -69.20 -1.01 -3.10
N GLY A 59 -68.05 -1.65 -3.30
CA GLY A 59 -67.92 -3.07 -3.62
C GLY A 59 -66.61 -3.58 -3.02
N PRO A 60 -66.57 -4.73 -2.32
CA PRO A 60 -65.33 -5.23 -1.74
C PRO A 60 -64.40 -5.69 -2.86
N VAL A 61 -63.35 -4.91 -3.12
CA VAL A 61 -62.19 -5.34 -3.91
C VAL A 61 -61.56 -6.53 -3.21
N GLY A 62 -61.59 -7.67 -3.89
CA GLY A 62 -61.00 -8.92 -3.44
C GLY A 62 -59.57 -8.71 -2.98
N ALA A 63 -59.32 -9.04 -1.71
CA ALA A 63 -57.98 -9.20 -1.19
C ALA A 63 -57.28 -10.30 -2.02
N ALA A 64 -56.39 -9.86 -2.90
CA ALA A 64 -55.43 -10.74 -3.55
C ALA A 64 -54.66 -11.46 -2.45
N ARG A 65 -54.98 -12.75 -2.28
CA ARG A 65 -54.25 -13.69 -1.46
C ARG A 65 -52.88 -13.87 -2.11
N TYR A 66 -51.92 -13.00 -1.81
CA TYR A 66 -50.53 -13.36 -2.02
C TYR A 66 -50.24 -14.53 -1.08
N ASN A 67 -50.15 -15.73 -1.67
CA ASN A 67 -49.78 -16.95 -0.99
C ASN A 67 -48.41 -16.77 -0.33
N ILE A 68 -48.38 -16.41 0.95
CA ILE A 68 -47.23 -16.62 1.84
C ILE A 68 -47.20 -18.11 2.15
N GLY A 69 -46.77 -18.90 1.17
CA GLY A 69 -46.98 -20.35 1.19
C GLY A 69 -46.23 -21.09 0.09
N MET A 70 -44.98 -20.70 -0.17
CA MET A 70 -44.04 -21.51 -0.94
C MET A 70 -42.66 -21.39 -0.33
N THR A 71 -42.51 -21.81 0.94
CA THR A 71 -41.28 -22.49 1.31
C THR A 71 -41.27 -23.79 0.52
N ARG A 72 -40.79 -23.74 -0.72
CA ARG A 72 -40.27 -24.93 -1.37
C ARG A 72 -39.08 -25.34 -0.51
N LYS A 73 -39.34 -26.09 0.56
CA LYS A 73 -38.40 -27.08 1.08
C LYS A 73 -38.10 -27.94 -0.13
N THR A 74 -37.08 -27.55 -0.89
CA THR A 74 -36.35 -28.52 -1.69
C THR A 74 -35.99 -29.57 -0.67
N ARG A 75 -36.73 -30.68 -0.70
CA ARG A 75 -36.31 -31.92 -0.06
C ARG A 75 -34.99 -32.20 -0.76
N ILE A 76 -33.90 -31.78 -0.14
CA ILE A 76 -32.56 -32.17 -0.54
C ILE A 76 -32.62 -33.68 -0.36
N GLN A 77 -32.86 -34.39 -1.46
CA GLN A 77 -32.67 -35.84 -1.47
C GLN A 77 -31.24 -36.05 -0.98
N PRO A 78 -30.98 -37.00 -0.07
CA PRO A 78 -29.61 -37.39 0.23
C PRO A 78 -28.97 -37.71 -1.12
N ILE A 79 -27.95 -36.95 -1.50
CA ILE A 79 -27.12 -37.32 -2.64
C ILE A 79 -26.50 -38.64 -2.19
N GLU A 80 -26.99 -39.75 -2.74
CA GLU A 80 -26.29 -41.02 -2.66
C GLU A 80 -24.87 -40.70 -3.09
N THR A 81 -23.94 -40.87 -2.15
CA THR A 81 -22.55 -40.56 -2.36
C THR A 81 -22.10 -41.55 -3.42
N ALA A 82 -22.08 -41.11 -4.68
CA ALA A 82 -21.53 -41.89 -5.75
C ALA A 82 -20.09 -42.19 -5.31
N GLU A 83 -19.85 -43.48 -5.03
CA GLU A 83 -18.53 -44.06 -4.87
C GLU A 83 -17.64 -43.40 -5.93
N PRO A 84 -16.45 -42.87 -5.57
CA PRO A 84 -15.59 -42.25 -6.57
C PRO A 84 -15.32 -43.31 -7.63
N GLU A 85 -15.92 -43.13 -8.80
CA GLU A 85 -15.57 -43.88 -9.99
C GLU A 85 -14.10 -43.58 -10.24
N VAL A 86 -13.26 -44.50 -9.77
CA VAL A 86 -11.83 -44.48 -10.07
C VAL A 86 -11.77 -44.71 -11.57
N ASP A 87 -11.47 -43.65 -12.30
CA ASP A 87 -11.03 -43.72 -13.69
C ASP A 87 -10.01 -44.89 -13.78
N GLU A 88 -10.21 -45.80 -14.72
CA GLU A 88 -9.37 -46.97 -15.00
C GLU A 88 -7.87 -46.59 -15.19
N ASN A 89 -7.57 -45.30 -15.35
CA ASN A 89 -6.23 -44.73 -15.50
C ASN A 89 -5.62 -44.14 -14.20
N GLY A 90 -6.27 -44.26 -13.04
CA GLY A 90 -5.68 -43.93 -11.73
C GLY A 90 -5.33 -42.45 -11.48
N TYR A 91 -5.79 -41.53 -12.33
CA TYR A 91 -5.58 -40.10 -12.15
C TYR A 91 -6.67 -39.51 -11.25
N ASP A 92 -6.28 -39.10 -10.04
CA ASP A 92 -7.12 -38.28 -9.16
C ASP A 92 -7.43 -36.96 -9.87
N ARG A 93 -8.69 -36.77 -10.25
CA ARG A 93 -9.13 -35.57 -10.95
C ARG A 93 -8.98 -34.38 -10.00
N PRO A 94 -8.26 -33.30 -10.39
CA PRO A 94 -8.04 -32.17 -9.50
C PRO A 94 -9.34 -31.65 -8.87
N SER A 95 -9.27 -31.38 -7.57
CA SER A 95 -10.42 -30.87 -6.82
C SER A 95 -10.92 -29.58 -7.46
N LYS A 96 -12.24 -29.38 -7.50
CA LYS A 96 -12.86 -28.10 -7.93
C LYS A 96 -12.27 -26.88 -7.19
N SER A 97 -11.71 -27.08 -5.99
CA SER A 97 -11.02 -26.04 -5.22
C SER A 97 -9.58 -25.76 -5.69
N GLN A 98 -8.85 -26.78 -6.15
CA GLN A 98 -7.48 -26.65 -6.68
C GLN A 98 -7.48 -25.89 -8.01
N LEU A 99 -8.35 -26.29 -8.95
CA LEU A 99 -8.47 -25.62 -10.25
C LEU A 99 -8.79 -24.12 -10.10
N LYS A 100 -9.58 -23.74 -9.08
CA LYS A 100 -9.85 -22.33 -8.77
C LYS A 100 -8.60 -21.60 -8.29
N ARG A 101 -7.78 -22.22 -7.44
CA ARG A 101 -6.52 -21.63 -6.94
C ARG A 101 -5.55 -21.39 -8.08
N GLU A 102 -5.34 -22.40 -8.93
CA GLU A 102 -4.48 -22.30 -10.12
C GLU A 102 -4.95 -21.19 -11.07
N MET A 103 -6.27 -21.09 -11.30
CA MET A 103 -6.84 -20.00 -12.09
C MET A 103 -6.58 -18.62 -11.49
N HIS A 104 -6.69 -18.49 -10.16
CA HIS A 104 -6.40 -17.25 -9.45
C HIS A 104 -4.91 -16.89 -9.52
N GLU A 105 -4.02 -17.86 -9.36
CA GLU A 105 -2.57 -17.68 -9.46
C GLU A 105 -2.15 -17.18 -10.85
N LEU A 106 -2.71 -17.74 -11.93
CA LEU A 106 -2.46 -17.27 -13.30
C LEU A 106 -2.98 -15.85 -13.53
N GLN A 107 -4.13 -15.52 -12.96
CA GLN A 107 -4.68 -14.17 -13.05
C GLN A 107 -3.83 -13.16 -12.26
N GLU A 108 -3.36 -13.55 -11.08
CA GLU A 108 -2.49 -12.74 -10.25
C GLU A 108 -1.15 -12.48 -10.95
N LEU A 109 -0.56 -13.51 -11.58
CA LEU A 109 0.64 -13.37 -12.41
C LEU A 109 0.42 -12.35 -13.54
N GLY A 110 -0.69 -12.47 -14.27
CA GLY A 110 -1.05 -11.51 -15.31
C GLY A 110 -1.23 -10.08 -14.78
N SER A 111 -1.79 -9.93 -13.57
CA SER A 111 -1.93 -8.63 -12.91
C SER A 111 -0.59 -8.04 -12.48
N ALA A 112 0.35 -8.88 -12.02
CA ALA A 112 1.70 -8.48 -11.65
C ALA A 112 2.46 -7.95 -12.87
N LEU A 113 2.33 -8.60 -14.03
CA LEU A 113 2.94 -8.13 -15.28
C LEU A 113 2.45 -6.73 -15.69
N ILE A 114 1.17 -6.42 -15.48
CA ILE A 114 0.58 -5.10 -15.80
C ILE A 114 1.10 -4.02 -14.85
N ALA A 115 1.40 -4.38 -13.60
CA ALA A 115 1.92 -3.46 -12.58
C ALA A 115 3.41 -3.13 -12.76
N LEU A 116 4.15 -3.91 -13.56
CA LEU A 116 5.57 -3.66 -13.81
C LEU A 116 5.83 -2.31 -14.49
N PRO A 117 6.98 -1.67 -14.20
CA PRO A 117 7.43 -0.50 -14.94
C PRO A 117 7.73 -0.86 -16.41
N LYS A 118 7.63 0.14 -17.30
CA LYS A 118 7.78 -0.05 -18.75
C LYS A 118 9.11 -0.72 -19.13
N ASP A 119 10.18 -0.40 -18.41
CA ASP A 119 11.52 -0.93 -18.70
C ASP A 119 11.69 -2.38 -18.25
N ALA A 120 11.06 -2.77 -17.13
CA ALA A 120 11.04 -4.17 -16.71
C ALA A 120 10.19 -5.02 -17.66
N LEU A 121 9.03 -4.50 -18.09
CA LEU A 121 8.13 -5.21 -19.00
C LEU A 121 8.80 -5.56 -20.33
N LYS A 122 9.61 -4.66 -20.90
CA LYS A 122 10.37 -4.89 -22.15
C LYS A 122 11.40 -6.03 -22.04
N ARG A 123 11.87 -6.34 -20.83
CA ARG A 123 12.85 -7.40 -20.58
C ARG A 123 12.21 -8.77 -20.33
N MET A 124 10.88 -8.82 -20.22
CA MET A 124 10.17 -10.07 -19.92
C MET A 124 10.05 -10.95 -21.17
N PRO A 125 10.34 -12.26 -21.07
CA PRO A 125 10.15 -13.19 -22.18
C PRO A 125 8.66 -13.52 -22.30
N MET A 126 7.93 -12.79 -23.14
CA MET A 126 6.49 -13.00 -23.37
C MET A 126 6.13 -13.19 -24.84
N PRO A 127 5.14 -14.05 -25.14
CA PRO A 127 4.61 -14.19 -26.48
C PRO A 127 3.81 -12.95 -26.89
N GLU A 128 3.75 -12.68 -28.19
CA GLU A 128 3.13 -11.47 -28.78
C GLU A 128 1.70 -11.24 -28.29
N LYS A 129 0.88 -12.31 -28.26
CA LYS A 129 -0.51 -12.24 -27.78
C LYS A 129 -0.64 -11.75 -26.34
N LEU A 130 0.32 -12.07 -25.47
CA LEU A 130 0.32 -11.63 -24.08
C LEU A 130 0.81 -10.18 -23.97
N ASP A 131 1.87 -9.83 -24.69
CA ASP A 131 2.42 -8.45 -24.71
C ASP A 131 1.36 -7.44 -25.15
N ASP A 132 0.64 -7.73 -26.24
CA ASP A 132 -0.46 -6.88 -26.71
C ASP A 132 -1.56 -6.70 -25.67
N ALA A 133 -1.98 -7.81 -25.03
CA ALA A 133 -3.01 -7.78 -24.00
C ALA A 133 -2.59 -6.95 -22.76
N VAL A 134 -1.32 -7.02 -22.36
CA VAL A 134 -0.76 -6.26 -21.24
C VAL A 134 -0.61 -4.78 -21.60
N ARG A 135 -0.14 -4.46 -22.81
CA ARG A 135 -0.05 -3.07 -23.30
C ARG A 135 -1.42 -2.40 -23.38
N GLU A 136 -2.42 -3.14 -23.85
CA GLU A 136 -3.83 -2.72 -23.84
C GLU A 136 -4.30 -2.39 -22.42
N ALA A 137 -4.05 -3.29 -21.46
CA ALA A 137 -4.44 -3.12 -20.06
C ALA A 137 -3.83 -1.87 -19.41
N ARG A 138 -2.64 -1.46 -19.85
CA ARG A 138 -1.96 -0.25 -19.36
C ARG A 138 -2.48 1.03 -20.00
N ARG A 139 -3.07 0.95 -21.19
CA ARG A 139 -3.64 2.12 -21.90
C ARG A 139 -5.03 2.47 -21.39
N ILE A 140 -5.81 1.48 -20.97
CA ILE A 140 -7.16 1.69 -20.45
C ILE A 140 -7.10 2.42 -19.11
N THR A 141 -7.72 3.60 -19.05
CA THR A 141 -7.82 4.44 -17.84
C THR A 141 -9.06 4.12 -17.02
N ASP A 142 -10.14 3.64 -17.65
CA ASP A 142 -11.38 3.27 -16.96
C ASP A 142 -11.18 2.03 -16.07
N HIS A 143 -11.69 2.10 -14.84
CA HIS A 143 -11.54 1.02 -13.86
C HIS A 143 -12.25 -0.26 -14.30
N GLU A 144 -13.44 -0.14 -14.88
CA GLU A 144 -14.22 -1.29 -15.31
C GLU A 144 -13.63 -1.92 -16.57
N GLY A 145 -13.20 -1.09 -17.54
CA GLY A 145 -12.45 -1.54 -18.71
C GLY A 145 -11.16 -2.24 -18.34
N LYS A 146 -10.36 -1.67 -17.43
CA LYS A 146 -9.10 -2.27 -16.95
C LYS A 146 -9.36 -3.61 -16.26
N ARG A 147 -10.39 -3.70 -15.41
CA ARG A 147 -10.78 -4.95 -14.74
C ARG A 147 -11.09 -6.06 -15.74
N ARG A 148 -11.85 -5.76 -16.79
CA ARG A 148 -12.18 -6.72 -17.86
C ARG A 148 -10.94 -7.13 -18.65
N GLN A 149 -10.05 -6.18 -18.94
CA GLN A 149 -8.81 -6.47 -19.65
C GLN A 149 -7.86 -7.36 -18.83
N VAL A 150 -7.77 -7.14 -17.51
CA VAL A 150 -7.01 -8.02 -16.61
C VAL A 150 -7.58 -9.45 -16.62
N GLN A 151 -8.90 -9.61 -16.67
CA GLN A 151 -9.52 -10.93 -16.81
C GLN A 151 -9.23 -11.57 -18.18
N TYR A 152 -9.20 -10.76 -19.25
CA TYR A 152 -8.79 -11.23 -20.57
C TYR A 152 -7.33 -11.69 -20.58
N VAL A 153 -6.42 -10.94 -19.95
CA VAL A 153 -5.02 -11.36 -19.74
C VAL A 153 -4.96 -12.69 -19.01
N GLY A 154 -5.74 -12.88 -17.93
CA GLY A 154 -5.84 -14.17 -17.24
C GLY A 154 -6.41 -15.31 -18.12
N ARG A 155 -7.29 -15.01 -19.09
CA ARG A 155 -7.73 -15.98 -20.10
C ARG A 155 -6.62 -16.33 -21.08
N VAL A 156 -5.87 -15.34 -21.56
CA VAL A 156 -4.72 -15.57 -22.47
C VAL A 156 -3.64 -16.40 -21.77
N MET A 157 -3.40 -16.16 -20.49
CA MET A 157 -2.44 -16.91 -19.69
C MET A 157 -2.74 -18.40 -19.60
N ARG A 158 -4.03 -18.77 -19.60
CA ARG A 158 -4.47 -20.19 -19.62
C ARG A 158 -4.27 -20.88 -20.98
N SER A 159 -4.01 -20.12 -22.04
CA SER A 159 -3.76 -20.67 -23.39
C SER A 159 -2.28 -20.75 -23.75
N LEU A 160 -1.40 -20.30 -22.85
CA LEU A 160 0.05 -20.40 -23.04
C LEU A 160 0.55 -21.80 -22.68
N LEU A 161 1.74 -22.13 -23.18
CA LEU A 161 2.44 -23.34 -22.81
C LEU A 161 2.97 -23.21 -21.38
N ASP A 162 3.02 -24.34 -20.66
CA ASP A 162 3.51 -24.36 -19.28
C ASP A 162 4.95 -23.83 -19.17
N GLU A 163 5.80 -24.12 -20.16
CA GLU A 163 7.17 -23.61 -20.25
C GLU A 163 7.23 -22.07 -20.32
N GLU A 164 6.35 -21.44 -21.09
CA GLU A 164 6.27 -19.98 -21.22
C GLU A 164 5.85 -19.34 -19.89
N THR A 165 4.86 -19.95 -19.21
CA THR A 165 4.42 -19.46 -17.90
C THR A 165 5.49 -19.63 -16.81
N ALA A 166 6.27 -20.71 -16.85
CA ALA A 166 7.39 -20.94 -15.94
C ALA A 166 8.54 -19.95 -16.15
N ALA A 167 8.86 -19.61 -17.41
CA ALA A 167 9.84 -18.59 -17.74
C ALA A 167 9.41 -17.21 -17.20
N LEU A 168 8.13 -16.85 -17.35
CA LEU A 168 7.57 -15.60 -16.81
C LEU A 168 7.64 -15.53 -15.29
N ARG A 169 7.30 -16.63 -14.59
CA ARG A 169 7.43 -16.72 -13.12
C ARG A 169 8.86 -16.48 -12.68
N THR A 170 9.81 -17.16 -13.30
CA THR A 170 11.24 -17.04 -12.98
C THR A 170 11.75 -15.61 -13.20
N ALA A 171 11.35 -14.98 -14.30
CA ALA A 171 11.72 -13.59 -14.61
C ALA A 171 11.13 -12.60 -13.59
N LEU A 172 9.85 -12.79 -13.22
CA LEU A 172 9.20 -12.01 -12.17
C LEU A 172 9.84 -12.20 -10.80
N ASP A 173 10.20 -13.43 -10.44
CA ASP A 173 10.84 -13.73 -9.17
C ASP A 173 12.24 -13.12 -9.07
N THR A 174 12.98 -13.12 -10.18
CA THR A 174 14.29 -12.44 -10.27
C THR A 174 14.12 -10.94 -10.04
N TYR A 175 13.15 -10.31 -10.72
CA TYR A 175 12.85 -8.89 -10.55
C TYR A 175 12.41 -8.56 -9.12
N ASN A 176 11.49 -9.35 -8.56
CA ASN A 176 11.00 -9.18 -7.20
C ASN A 176 12.09 -9.46 -6.16
N GLY A 177 13.02 -10.38 -6.44
CA GLY A 177 14.16 -10.69 -5.59
C GLY A 177 15.07 -9.48 -5.40
N VAL A 178 15.34 -8.72 -6.47
CA VAL A 178 16.11 -7.46 -6.39
C VAL A 178 15.39 -6.45 -5.51
N ASN A 179 14.10 -6.22 -5.74
CA ASN A 179 13.31 -5.29 -4.92
C ASN A 179 13.24 -5.71 -3.44
N LYS A 180 13.11 -7.02 -3.17
CA LYS A 180 13.12 -7.57 -1.81
C LYS A 180 14.47 -7.37 -1.14
N ALA A 181 15.58 -7.55 -1.86
CA ALA A 181 16.91 -7.31 -1.34
C ALA A 181 17.11 -5.83 -0.99
N GLU A 182 16.68 -4.90 -1.86
CA GLU A 182 16.71 -3.46 -1.59
C GLU A 182 15.87 -3.09 -0.36
N THR A 183 14.64 -3.61 -0.27
CA THR A 183 13.75 -3.39 0.88
C THR A 183 14.35 -3.94 2.17
N ALA A 184 14.97 -5.13 2.12
CA ALA A 184 15.65 -5.73 3.25
C ALA A 184 16.85 -4.89 3.72
N LYS A 185 17.61 -4.29 2.79
CA LYS A 185 18.68 -3.34 3.11
C LYS A 185 18.13 -2.12 3.83
N LEU A 186 17.04 -1.52 3.35
CA LEU A 186 16.41 -0.38 4.01
C LEU A 186 16.01 -0.70 5.46
N HIS A 187 15.34 -1.84 5.68
CA HIS A 187 14.98 -2.28 7.03
C HIS A 187 16.18 -2.65 7.89
N TRP A 188 17.29 -3.13 7.30
CA TRP A 188 18.53 -3.33 8.02
C TRP A 188 19.13 -2.01 8.49
N ILE A 189 19.14 -0.97 7.64
CA ILE A 189 19.63 0.37 8.01
C ILE A 189 18.76 0.96 9.14
N GLU A 190 17.44 0.86 9.03
CA GLU A 190 16.50 1.35 10.04
C GLU A 190 16.74 0.72 11.42
N ARG A 191 16.83 -0.62 11.47
CA ARG A 191 17.13 -1.35 12.70
C ARG A 191 18.50 -1.01 13.27
N THR A 192 19.50 -0.83 12.41
CA THR A 192 20.86 -0.48 12.83
C THR A 192 20.89 0.93 13.43
N ARG A 193 20.22 1.89 12.81
CA ARG A 193 20.07 3.26 13.32
C ARG A 193 19.43 3.28 14.71
N GLU A 194 18.35 2.53 14.91
CA GLU A 194 17.68 2.43 16.22
C GLU A 194 18.62 1.86 17.30
N LYS A 195 19.40 0.83 16.96
CA LYS A 195 20.41 0.26 17.86
C LYS A 195 21.50 1.27 18.24
N LEU A 196 22.02 2.02 17.26
CA LEU A 196 23.02 3.06 17.50
C LEU A 196 22.49 4.22 18.34
N LEU A 197 21.21 4.55 18.24
CA LEU A 197 20.59 5.57 19.08
C LEU A 197 20.36 5.08 20.51
N ALA A 198 20.11 3.78 20.71
CA ALA A 198 19.90 3.19 22.02
C ALA A 198 21.19 3.03 22.84
N ASP A 199 22.29 2.59 22.21
CA ASP A 199 23.55 2.28 22.91
C ASP A 199 24.77 2.78 22.12
N ASP A 200 25.71 3.41 22.83
CA ASP A 200 26.98 3.86 22.28
C ASP A 200 27.96 2.69 22.05
N ALA A 201 27.83 1.58 22.79
CA ALA A 201 28.64 0.38 22.56
C ALA A 201 28.31 -0.27 21.20
N ALA A 202 27.07 -0.13 20.72
CA ALA A 202 26.66 -0.62 19.41
C ALA A 202 27.44 0.04 18.26
N LEU A 203 27.96 1.26 18.45
CA LEU A 203 28.83 1.91 17.47
C LEU A 203 30.16 1.17 17.34
N THR A 204 30.75 0.73 18.46
CA THR A 204 32.01 -0.02 18.43
C THR A 204 31.86 -1.34 17.69
N ASP A 205 30.75 -2.05 17.89
CA ASP A 205 30.46 -3.28 17.16
C ASP A 205 30.15 -3.04 15.68
N PHE A 206 29.50 -1.92 15.35
CA PHE A 206 29.25 -1.52 13.96
C PHE A 206 30.56 -1.21 13.22
N ILE A 207 31.47 -0.44 13.82
CA ILE A 207 32.77 -0.12 13.23
C ILE A 207 33.64 -1.38 13.07
N ARG A 208 33.52 -2.37 13.98
CA ARG A 208 34.21 -3.65 13.82
C ARG A 208 33.73 -4.41 12.57
N GLN A 209 32.44 -4.33 12.25
CA GLN A 209 31.85 -4.99 11.08
C GLN A 209 32.08 -4.16 9.79
N HIS A 210 32.13 -2.84 9.90
CA HIS A 210 32.30 -1.89 8.80
C HIS A 210 33.49 -0.95 9.06
N PRO A 211 34.74 -1.42 8.87
CA PRO A 211 35.95 -0.63 9.20
C PRO A 211 36.14 0.61 8.33
N ASN A 212 35.45 0.69 7.18
CA ASN A 212 35.54 1.82 6.25
C ASN A 212 34.72 3.04 6.69
N ALA A 213 33.88 2.91 7.70
CA ALA A 213 33.02 3.99 8.18
C ALA A 213 33.78 4.91 9.15
N ASP A 214 33.63 6.24 9.01
CA ASP A 214 34.25 7.20 9.95
C ASP A 214 33.58 7.14 11.33
N PRO A 215 34.28 6.65 12.39
CA PRO A 215 33.71 6.54 13.73
C PRO A 215 33.40 7.90 14.35
N GLN A 216 34.13 8.95 13.99
CA GLN A 216 33.99 10.27 14.60
C GLN A 216 32.76 11.00 14.06
N GLN A 217 32.51 10.90 12.76
CA GLN A 217 31.25 11.36 12.16
C GLN A 217 30.06 10.64 12.79
N GLY A 218 30.12 9.30 12.91
CA GLY A 218 29.06 8.50 13.54
C GLY A 218 28.72 8.96 14.97
N ARG A 219 29.72 9.15 15.83
CA ARG A 219 29.52 9.67 17.21
C ARG A 219 28.84 11.04 17.24
N THR A 220 29.23 11.92 16.33
CA THR A 220 28.68 13.28 16.25
C THR A 220 27.20 13.26 15.84
N LEU A 221 26.88 12.46 14.81
CA LEU A 221 25.51 12.28 14.33
C LEU A 221 24.60 11.68 15.41
N ILE A 222 25.05 10.65 16.14
CA ILE A 222 24.27 10.01 17.22
C ILE A 222 23.96 11.02 18.33
N ARG A 223 24.96 11.76 18.81
CA ARG A 223 24.78 12.75 19.87
C ARG A 223 23.80 13.85 19.47
N ASN A 224 23.93 14.38 18.26
CA ASN A 224 23.07 15.44 17.76
C ASN A 224 21.64 14.93 17.51
N ALA A 225 21.48 13.71 16.99
CA ALA A 225 20.17 13.08 16.81
C ALA A 225 19.44 12.87 18.14
N ARG A 226 20.13 12.43 19.20
CA ARG A 226 19.54 12.33 20.56
C ARG A 226 19.12 13.70 21.09
N LYS A 227 19.94 14.72 20.87
CA LYS A 227 19.64 16.10 21.28
C LYS A 227 18.42 16.67 20.54
N GLU A 228 18.29 16.41 19.24
CA GLU A 228 17.12 16.81 18.45
C GLU A 228 15.85 16.09 18.90
N ALA A 229 15.94 14.78 19.16
CA ALA A 229 14.82 13.99 19.67
C ALA A 229 14.33 14.51 21.03
N GLN A 230 15.24 14.90 21.92
CA GLN A 230 14.89 15.48 23.22
C GLN A 230 14.27 16.90 23.09
N GLN A 231 14.64 17.65 22.06
CA GLN A 231 14.16 19.01 21.81
C GLN A 231 12.92 19.05 20.92
N SER A 232 12.36 17.91 20.53
CA SER A 232 11.23 17.78 19.59
C SER A 232 11.43 18.59 18.30
N LYS A 233 12.68 18.71 17.84
CA LYS A 233 13.05 19.41 16.61
C LYS A 233 12.83 18.50 15.40
N PRO A 234 12.70 19.07 14.19
CA PRO A 234 12.70 18.29 12.96
C PRO A 234 13.93 17.36 12.92
N PRO A 235 13.76 16.06 12.58
CA PRO A 235 14.81 15.05 12.77
C PRO A 235 15.81 15.08 11.60
N ARG A 236 16.71 16.07 11.60
CA ARG A 236 17.71 16.27 10.55
C ARG A 236 18.84 15.26 10.69
N TYR A 237 19.46 15.18 11.87
CA TYR A 237 20.58 14.24 12.09
C TYR A 237 20.15 12.78 12.03
N PHE A 238 18.86 12.50 12.27
CA PHE A 238 18.29 11.16 12.09
C PHE A 238 18.29 10.71 10.62
N ARG A 239 18.12 11.66 9.68
CA ARG A 239 18.20 11.42 8.23
C ARG A 239 19.66 11.33 7.79
N GLU A 240 20.54 12.18 8.31
CA GLU A 240 21.98 12.12 8.04
C GLU A 240 22.61 10.81 8.53
N LEU A 241 22.21 10.33 9.72
CA LEU A 241 22.66 9.04 10.26
C LEU A 241 22.25 7.86 9.37
N PHE A 242 21.07 7.92 8.75
CA PHE A 242 20.66 6.91 7.77
C PHE A 242 21.60 6.88 6.55
N GLN A 243 21.96 8.05 6.02
CA GLN A 243 22.87 8.13 4.87
C GLN A 243 24.27 7.66 5.23
N TRP A 244 24.77 7.99 6.43
CA TRP A 244 26.06 7.51 6.91
C TRP A 244 26.11 5.98 7.00
N ILE A 245 25.07 5.34 7.56
CA ILE A 245 24.98 3.86 7.61
C ILE A 245 24.89 3.27 6.20
N LYS A 246 24.09 3.88 5.32
CA LYS A 246 23.96 3.44 3.91
C LYS A 246 25.31 3.48 3.19
N ASN A 247 26.10 4.52 3.40
CA ASN A 247 27.42 4.69 2.79
C ASN A 247 28.45 3.71 3.36
N ALA A 248 28.28 3.26 4.61
CA ALA A 248 29.13 2.24 5.24
C ALA A 248 28.83 0.80 4.76
N ASP A 249 27.61 0.54 4.25
CA ASP A 249 27.19 -0.75 3.69
C ASP A 249 27.43 -0.85 2.16
N GLY A 250 27.40 0.28 1.46
CA GLY A 250 27.66 0.34 0.02
C GLY A 250 29.16 0.24 -0.33
N PRO A 251 29.52 -0.31 -1.50
CA PRO A 251 30.86 -0.08 -2.04
C PRO A 251 31.06 1.43 -2.19
N SER A 252 32.21 1.92 -1.73
CA SER A 252 32.63 3.32 -1.73
C SER A 252 32.48 3.96 -3.12
N ALA A 253 31.32 4.54 -3.41
CA ALA A 253 31.16 5.50 -4.48
C ALA A 253 31.32 6.89 -3.86
N GLN A 254 32.38 7.55 -4.27
CA GLN A 254 32.80 8.88 -3.86
C GLN A 254 31.61 9.85 -3.87
N THR A 255 31.44 10.56 -2.76
CA THR A 255 30.67 11.79 -2.75
C THR A 255 31.58 12.85 -3.33
N ASP A 256 31.62 12.95 -4.66
CA ASP A 256 32.16 14.14 -5.30
C ASP A 256 31.18 15.27 -5.01
N SER A 257 31.67 16.18 -4.19
CA SER A 257 31.05 17.46 -3.91
C SER A 257 30.99 18.28 -5.19
N ASP A 258 29.85 18.29 -5.87
CA ASP A 258 29.48 19.40 -6.75
C ASP A 258 29.17 20.62 -5.88
N ALA A 259 30.23 21.24 -5.39
CA ALA A 259 30.25 22.56 -4.79
C ALA A 259 31.01 23.47 -5.76
N ASP A 260 30.38 23.77 -6.88
CA ASP A 260 30.74 24.86 -7.80
C ASP A 260 29.46 25.19 -8.60
N ASP A 261 28.57 25.99 -8.01
CA ASP A 261 27.77 26.92 -8.80
C ASP A 261 28.08 28.30 -8.25
N ALA A 262 29.04 28.91 -8.93
CA ALA A 262 29.59 30.19 -8.62
C ALA A 262 28.50 31.25 -8.74
N LEU A 263 28.57 32.22 -7.83
CA LEU A 263 27.88 33.49 -7.92
C LEU A 263 28.44 34.22 -9.16
N ASP A 264 27.73 34.17 -10.28
CA ASP A 264 27.90 35.16 -11.34
C ASP A 264 27.06 36.39 -10.95
N GLU A 265 27.62 37.18 -10.03
CA GLU A 265 27.38 38.62 -9.96
C GLU A 265 28.20 39.27 -11.07
N ASP A 266 27.62 39.42 -12.26
CA ASP A 266 28.09 40.39 -13.25
C ASP A 266 27.16 41.62 -13.20
N ASP A 267 27.55 42.58 -12.35
CA ASP A 267 27.43 44.00 -12.64
C ASP A 267 28.30 44.29 -13.88
N ASP A 268 27.71 44.89 -14.93
CA ASP A 268 28.25 46.10 -15.58
C ASP A 268 27.52 46.43 -16.91
N ASP A 269 27.08 47.69 -16.96
CA ASP A 269 27.13 48.63 -18.08
C ASP A 269 26.21 48.54 -19.33
N ASP A 270 25.35 49.56 -19.40
CA ASP A 270 25.14 50.48 -20.53
C ASP A 270 24.85 49.92 -21.94
N ARG A 271 23.67 50.30 -22.48
CA ARG A 271 23.58 51.16 -23.69
C ARG A 271 22.14 51.50 -24.06
N ASP A 272 21.94 52.81 -24.25
CA ASP A 272 20.85 53.45 -24.98
C ASP A 272 20.66 52.87 -26.40
N ALA A 273 19.38 52.70 -26.81
CA ALA A 273 18.84 53.01 -28.14
C ALA A 273 17.32 52.79 -28.19
#